data_AF-A0A353Y2X9-F1
#
_entry.id   AF-A0A353Y2X9-F1
#
_cell.length_a   1.000
_cell.length_b   1.000
_cell.length_c   1.000
_cell.angle_alpha   90.00
_cell.angle_beta   90.00
_cell.angle_gamma   90.00
#
_symmetry.space_group_name_H-M   'P 1'
#
loop_
_entity.id
_entity.type
_entity.pdbx_description
1 polymer ?
#
loop_
_entity_poly.entity_id
_entity_poly.type
_entity_poly.pdbx_seq_one_letter_code
_entity_poly.pdbx_strand_id
1 'polypeptide(L)'
;MLAFWTGLGMKEVVVVHYDDEVGNQNFGVVKDYLARQGKTPKAFSLERNAKIDDARFAQLIALKPEVIINTVLSGAAAEITKRLVAQGLFIPMSSLSFVGAQQYIDAAGDAAAGVSISQVVPNTSASLPVVRECAQALKDAGVTKPMNSTHLEGCIGAKVLAEAMRRSKRPGDARALLAALRNLGSYDTGGFTVSYAPDQNHGSKYVELGMVTRGGKLRN
;
A
#
# COMPACT_ATOMS: atom_id res chain seq x y z
N MET A 1 9.69 -2.64 -4.57
CA MET A 1 9.46 -1.76 -5.75
C MET A 1 10.70 -0.97 -6.17
N LEU A 2 11.30 -0.13 -5.31
CA LEU A 2 12.47 0.70 -5.71
C LEU A 2 13.65 -0.16 -6.18
N ALA A 3 14.07 -1.13 -5.38
CA ALA A 3 15.13 -2.10 -5.75
C ALA A 3 14.86 -2.80 -7.09
N PHE A 4 13.58 -3.12 -7.37
CA PHE A 4 13.19 -3.77 -8.62
C PHE A 4 13.43 -2.84 -9.82
N TRP A 5 12.90 -1.61 -9.79
CA TRP A 5 13.05 -0.68 -10.92
C TRP A 5 14.48 -0.18 -11.09
N THR A 6 15.18 0.14 -10.00
CA THR A 6 16.58 0.56 -10.08
C THR A 6 17.49 -0.58 -10.53
N GLY A 7 17.17 -1.83 -10.19
CA GLY A 7 17.85 -3.03 -10.69
C GLY A 7 17.65 -3.25 -12.19
N LEU A 8 16.52 -2.80 -12.74
CA LEU A 8 16.24 -2.77 -14.19
C LEU A 8 16.87 -1.57 -14.91
N GLY A 9 17.66 -0.76 -14.21
CA GLY A 9 18.40 0.36 -14.80
C GLY A 9 17.68 1.71 -14.79
N MET A 10 16.46 1.80 -14.24
CA MET A 10 15.75 3.08 -14.12
C MET A 10 16.49 4.01 -13.15
N LYS A 11 16.73 5.25 -13.59
CA LYS A 11 17.45 6.32 -12.91
C LYS A 11 16.52 7.46 -12.52
N GLU A 12 15.59 7.83 -13.39
CA GLU A 12 14.69 8.97 -13.18
C GLU A 12 13.43 8.54 -12.42
N VAL A 13 13.56 8.42 -11.10
CA VAL A 13 12.44 8.13 -10.20
C VAL A 13 11.70 9.42 -9.85
N VAL A 14 10.41 9.49 -10.20
CA VAL A 14 9.52 10.55 -9.72
C VAL A 14 8.59 9.99 -8.65
N VAL A 15 8.56 10.63 -7.49
CA VAL A 15 7.66 10.27 -6.39
C VAL A 15 6.47 11.21 -6.39
N VAL A 16 5.28 10.64 -6.58
CA VAL A 16 4.01 11.36 -6.45
C VAL A 16 3.55 11.22 -5.01
N HIS A 17 3.48 12.33 -4.28
CA HIS A 17 3.14 12.35 -2.86
C HIS A 17 2.16 13.46 -2.49
N TYR A 18 1.47 13.30 -1.35
CA TYR A 18 0.66 14.38 -0.81
C TYR A 18 1.53 15.50 -0.25
N ASP A 19 1.10 16.74 -0.44
CA ASP A 19 1.66 17.91 0.23
C ASP A 19 1.05 18.04 1.64
N ASP A 20 1.34 17.04 2.47
CA ASP A 20 0.99 17.00 3.88
C ASP A 20 2.08 16.27 4.68
N GLU A 21 1.94 16.24 6.00
CA GLU A 21 2.93 15.62 6.88
C GLU A 21 3.25 14.17 6.48
N VAL A 22 2.22 13.35 6.23
CA VAL A 22 2.37 11.93 5.91
C VAL A 22 3.00 11.75 4.53
N GLY A 23 2.59 12.53 3.53
CA GLY A 23 3.13 12.49 2.19
C GLY A 23 4.61 12.91 2.16
N ASN A 24 4.97 13.95 2.90
CA ASN A 24 6.35 14.40 3.03
C ASN A 24 7.23 13.38 3.76
N GLN A 25 6.71 12.69 4.78
CA GLN A 25 7.40 11.57 5.42
C GLN A 25 7.62 10.41 4.44
N ASN A 26 6.61 10.02 3.67
CA ASN A 26 6.72 8.98 2.65
C ASN A 26 7.77 9.32 1.58
N PHE A 27 7.76 10.56 1.08
CA PHE A 27 8.79 11.05 0.16
C PHE A 27 10.19 11.00 0.79
N GLY A 28 10.31 11.44 2.05
CA GLY A 28 11.55 11.37 2.83
C GLY A 28 12.15 9.97 2.86
N VAL A 29 11.34 8.95 3.14
CA VAL A 29 11.79 7.54 3.16
C VAL A 29 12.32 7.09 1.79
N VAL A 30 11.63 7.45 0.70
CA VAL A 30 12.08 7.11 -0.66
C VAL A 30 13.38 7.83 -1.00
N LYS A 31 13.47 9.12 -0.67
CA LYS A 31 14.66 9.95 -0.86
C LYS A 31 15.87 9.35 -0.13
N ASP A 32 15.72 9.02 1.15
CA ASP A 32 16.80 8.46 1.97
C ASP A 32 17.25 7.09 1.47
N TYR A 33 16.31 6.25 1.01
CA TYR A 33 16.62 4.95 0.43
C TYR A 33 17.44 5.08 -0.86
N LEU A 34 17.06 6.01 -1.75
CA LEU A 34 17.76 6.25 -3.01
C LEU A 34 19.11 6.96 -2.82
N ALA A 35 19.20 7.86 -1.83
CA ALA A 35 20.44 8.57 -1.50
C ALA A 35 21.57 7.61 -1.12
N ARG A 36 21.26 6.52 -0.40
CA ARG A 36 22.21 5.43 -0.09
C ARG A 36 22.77 4.72 -1.33
N GLN A 37 22.14 4.89 -2.49
CA GLN A 37 22.55 4.35 -3.78
C GLN A 37 23.12 5.42 -4.72
N GLY A 38 23.40 6.63 -4.20
CA GLY A 38 23.87 7.76 -4.99
C GLY A 38 22.82 8.32 -5.96
N LYS A 39 21.52 8.08 -5.69
CA LYS A 39 20.40 8.52 -6.53
C LYS A 39 19.55 9.54 -5.77
N THR A 40 18.92 10.45 -6.51
CA THR A 40 17.98 11.44 -5.93
C THR A 40 16.66 11.37 -6.69
N PRO A 41 15.52 11.06 -6.04
CA PRO A 41 14.23 11.12 -6.68
C PRO A 41 13.80 12.57 -6.90
N LYS A 42 13.00 12.80 -7.94
CA LYS A 42 12.25 14.05 -8.11
C LYS A 42 10.90 13.93 -7.42
N ALA A 43 10.39 15.04 -6.89
CA ALA A 43 9.10 15.10 -6.23
C ALA A 43 8.04 15.68 -7.18
N PHE A 44 6.84 15.10 -7.12
CA PHE A 44 5.61 15.70 -7.64
C PHE A 44 4.60 15.72 -6.50
N SER A 45 4.43 16.88 -5.86
CA SER A 45 3.52 17.04 -4.73
C SER A 45 2.12 17.46 -5.18
N LEU A 46 1.10 16.97 -4.48
CA LEU A 46 -0.30 17.34 -4.72
C LEU A 46 -1.09 17.43 -3.41
N GLU A 47 -2.04 18.35 -3.34
CA GLU A 47 -2.97 18.39 -2.21
C GLU A 47 -3.95 17.21 -2.27
N ARG A 48 -4.49 16.80 -1.11
CA ARG A 48 -5.52 15.75 -1.08
C ARG A 48 -6.73 16.17 -1.89
N ASN A 49 -7.22 15.26 -2.73
CA ASN A 49 -8.35 15.47 -3.63
C ASN A 49 -8.15 16.55 -4.70
N ALA A 50 -6.92 17.05 -4.88
CA ALA A 50 -6.60 17.94 -5.99
C ALA A 50 -6.84 17.22 -7.33
N LYS A 51 -7.40 17.97 -8.29
CA LYS A 51 -7.49 17.52 -9.68
C LYS A 51 -6.11 17.60 -10.33
N ILE A 52 -5.83 16.67 -11.24
CA ILE A 52 -4.63 16.71 -12.05
C ILE A 52 -5.05 17.28 -13.39
N ASP A 53 -5.13 18.61 -13.49
CA ASP A 53 -5.40 19.29 -14.76
C ASP A 53 -4.22 19.14 -15.75
N ASP A 54 -4.39 19.68 -16.96
CA ASP A 54 -3.39 19.55 -18.02
C ASP A 54 -2.06 20.24 -17.66
N ALA A 55 -2.11 21.34 -16.90
CA ALA A 55 -0.92 22.04 -16.45
C ALA A 55 -0.14 21.21 -15.42
N ARG A 56 -0.83 20.61 -14.44
CA ARG A 56 -0.23 19.73 -13.44
C ARG A 56 0.29 18.44 -14.06
N PHE A 57 -0.42 17.87 -15.02
CA PHE A 57 0.07 16.71 -15.75
C PHE A 57 1.33 17.06 -16.57
N ALA A 58 1.36 18.20 -17.25
CA ALA A 58 2.54 18.67 -17.98
C ALA A 58 3.76 18.86 -17.04
N GLN A 59 3.55 19.39 -15.83
CA GLN A 59 4.60 19.47 -14.81
C GLN A 59 5.17 18.10 -14.44
N LEU A 60 4.31 17.09 -14.24
CA LEU A 60 4.75 15.72 -13.97
C LEU A 60 5.61 15.16 -15.12
N ILE A 61 5.17 15.34 -16.37
CA ILE A 61 5.91 14.86 -17.55
C ILE A 61 7.23 15.62 -17.74
N ALA A 62 7.28 16.92 -17.43
CA ALA A 62 8.50 17.72 -17.50
C ALA A 62 9.60 17.22 -16.55
N LEU A 63 9.26 16.46 -15.50
CA LEU A 63 10.23 15.77 -14.64
C LEU A 63 10.94 14.61 -15.35
N LYS A 64 10.46 14.19 -16.53
CA LYS A 64 10.98 13.08 -17.34
C LYS A 64 11.07 11.75 -16.56
N PRO A 65 9.96 11.28 -15.96
CA PRO A 65 9.97 10.03 -15.20
C PRO A 65 10.29 8.83 -16.08
N GLU A 66 11.25 8.02 -15.67
CA GLU A 66 11.43 6.64 -16.14
C GLU A 66 10.58 5.66 -15.31
N VAL A 67 10.30 6.00 -14.06
CA VAL A 67 9.36 5.29 -13.19
C VAL A 67 8.66 6.27 -12.24
N ILE A 68 7.36 6.05 -12.04
CA ILE A 68 6.56 6.80 -11.07
C ILE A 68 6.30 5.93 -9.84
N ILE A 69 6.60 6.47 -8.65
CA ILE A 69 6.30 5.85 -7.36
C ILE A 69 5.18 6.66 -6.71
N ASN A 70 3.99 6.06 -6.60
CA ASN A 70 2.83 6.68 -5.97
C ASN A 70 2.79 6.36 -4.47
N THR A 71 2.75 7.42 -3.67
CA THR A 71 2.46 7.35 -2.23
C THR A 71 1.13 8.04 -1.92
N VAL A 72 0.21 8.03 -2.90
CA VAL A 72 -1.11 8.67 -2.88
C VAL A 72 -2.23 7.63 -3.00
N LEU A 73 -3.48 8.06 -2.80
CA LEU A 73 -4.66 7.20 -2.93
C LEU A 73 -5.03 6.90 -4.39
N SER A 74 -5.89 5.90 -4.57
CA SER A 74 -6.36 5.38 -5.85
C SER A 74 -6.76 6.45 -6.87
N GLY A 75 -7.52 7.47 -6.48
CA GLY A 75 -8.03 8.49 -7.40
C GLY A 75 -6.93 9.23 -8.17
N ALA A 76 -5.96 9.80 -7.45
CA ALA A 76 -4.86 10.54 -8.05
C ALA A 76 -3.95 9.63 -8.90
N ALA A 77 -3.61 8.45 -8.37
CA ALA A 77 -2.79 7.48 -9.12
C ALA A 77 -3.50 7.01 -10.41
N ALA A 78 -4.80 6.72 -10.34
CA ALA A 78 -5.59 6.32 -11.49
C ALA A 78 -5.72 7.42 -12.54
N GLU A 79 -5.88 8.68 -12.12
CA GLU A 79 -5.93 9.83 -13.02
C GLU A 79 -4.62 10.00 -13.80
N ILE A 80 -3.46 9.93 -13.13
CA ILE A 80 -2.15 9.95 -13.79
C ILE A 80 -2.04 8.85 -14.82
N THR A 81 -2.41 7.62 -14.44
CA THR A 81 -2.32 6.45 -15.33
C THR A 81 -3.17 6.60 -16.57
N LYS A 82 -4.43 7.03 -16.41
CA LYS A 82 -5.35 7.25 -17.53
C LYS A 82 -4.83 8.33 -18.47
N ARG A 83 -4.27 9.42 -17.94
CA ARG A 83 -3.66 10.48 -18.75
C ARG A 83 -2.43 10.01 -19.51
N LEU A 84 -1.56 9.22 -18.90
CA LEU A 84 -0.42 8.61 -19.59
C LEU A 84 -0.88 7.75 -20.78
N VAL A 85 -1.82 6.83 -20.54
CA VAL A 85 -2.36 5.95 -21.57
C VAL A 85 -3.06 6.74 -22.69
N ALA A 86 -3.85 7.76 -22.34
CA ALA A 86 -4.53 8.62 -23.32
C ALA A 86 -3.56 9.39 -24.24
N GLN A 87 -2.34 9.63 -23.79
CA GLN A 87 -1.27 10.25 -24.60
C GLN A 87 -0.36 9.22 -25.30
N GLY A 88 -0.69 7.92 -25.22
CA GLY A 88 0.14 6.85 -25.77
C GLY A 88 1.47 6.67 -25.03
N LEU A 89 1.60 7.22 -23.82
CA LEU A 89 2.79 7.11 -23.00
C LEU A 89 2.74 5.85 -22.14
N PHE A 90 3.87 5.17 -22.04
CA PHE A 90 4.06 4.04 -21.13
C PHE A 90 5.18 4.35 -20.15
N ILE A 91 4.81 4.88 -18.99
CA ILE A 91 5.73 5.11 -17.87
C ILE A 91 5.36 4.11 -16.77
N PRO A 92 6.23 3.15 -16.43
CA PRO A 92 5.96 2.20 -15.38
C PRO A 92 5.62 2.90 -14.07
N MET A 93 4.56 2.44 -13.44
CA MET A 93 4.16 2.94 -12.13
C MET A 93 4.22 1.87 -11.08
N SER A 94 4.49 2.29 -9.85
CA SER A 94 4.31 1.45 -8.68
C SER A 94 3.74 2.21 -7.52
N SER A 95 2.88 1.57 -6.75
CA SER A 95 2.18 2.18 -5.63
C SER A 95 2.45 1.45 -4.33
N LEU A 96 2.44 2.19 -3.22
CA LEU A 96 2.36 1.59 -1.88
C LEU A 96 1.02 0.86 -1.69
N SER A 97 0.93 -0.03 -0.70
CA SER A 97 -0.33 -0.72 -0.34
C SER A 97 -1.46 0.26 -0.03
N PHE A 98 -1.10 1.43 0.50
CA PHE A 98 -1.98 2.55 0.83
C PHE A 98 -2.88 3.01 -0.33
N VAL A 99 -2.50 2.77 -1.58
CA VAL A 99 -3.32 3.13 -2.75
C VAL A 99 -4.69 2.45 -2.75
N GLY A 100 -4.80 1.28 -2.09
CA GLY A 100 -5.94 0.38 -2.20
C GLY A 100 -5.98 -0.29 -3.57
N ALA A 101 -5.46 -1.52 -3.67
CA ALA A 101 -5.26 -2.17 -4.97
C ALA A 101 -6.56 -2.30 -5.78
N GLN A 102 -7.66 -2.74 -5.15
CA GLN A 102 -8.95 -2.87 -5.82
C GLN A 102 -9.52 -1.49 -6.20
N GLN A 103 -9.42 -0.51 -5.30
CA GLN A 103 -9.90 0.85 -5.53
C GLN A 103 -9.16 1.52 -6.69
N TYR A 104 -7.85 1.27 -6.80
CA TYR A 104 -7.03 1.72 -7.91
C TYR A 104 -7.44 1.06 -9.23
N ILE A 105 -7.58 -0.27 -9.23
CA ILE A 105 -8.01 -1.03 -10.42
C ILE A 105 -9.38 -0.54 -10.90
N ASP A 106 -10.34 -0.38 -10.00
CA ASP A 106 -11.69 0.10 -10.33
C ASP A 106 -11.65 1.52 -10.91
N ALA A 107 -10.81 2.40 -10.36
CA ALA A 107 -10.72 3.80 -10.78
C ALA A 107 -9.94 4.00 -12.10
N ALA A 108 -8.95 3.15 -12.36
CA ALA A 108 -8.10 3.22 -13.54
C ALA A 108 -8.66 2.41 -14.72
N GLY A 109 -9.47 1.39 -14.47
CA GLY A 109 -10.01 0.49 -15.50
C GLY A 109 -8.88 -0.20 -16.26
N ASP A 110 -9.00 -0.27 -17.58
CA ASP A 110 -8.01 -0.92 -18.46
C ASP A 110 -6.60 -0.28 -18.35
N ALA A 111 -6.53 1.00 -17.99
CA ALA A 111 -5.26 1.70 -17.79
C ALA A 111 -4.47 1.15 -16.60
N ALA A 112 -5.10 0.41 -15.68
CA ALA A 112 -4.43 -0.16 -14.51
C ALA A 112 -3.35 -1.19 -14.86
N ALA A 113 -3.43 -1.81 -16.04
CA ALA A 113 -2.57 -2.93 -16.42
C ALA A 113 -1.08 -2.55 -16.39
N GLY A 114 -0.26 -3.42 -15.80
CA GLY A 114 1.19 -3.24 -15.68
C GLY A 114 1.65 -2.44 -14.46
N VAL A 115 0.73 -1.82 -13.72
CA VAL A 115 1.09 -1.12 -12.46
C VAL A 115 1.36 -2.13 -11.37
N SER A 116 2.46 -1.94 -10.64
CA SER A 116 2.78 -2.78 -9.49
C SER A 116 2.34 -2.13 -8.17
N ILE A 117 1.88 -2.93 -7.22
CA ILE A 117 1.34 -2.45 -5.94
C ILE A 117 1.90 -3.35 -4.84
N SER A 118 2.62 -2.76 -3.88
CA SER A 118 3.11 -3.52 -2.73
C SER A 118 1.92 -4.02 -1.90
N GLN A 119 1.91 -5.29 -1.52
CA GLN A 119 0.96 -5.88 -0.58
C GLN A 119 1.66 -6.09 0.77
N VAL A 120 0.99 -5.71 1.85
CA VAL A 120 1.47 -5.86 3.25
C VAL A 120 0.71 -6.95 4.01
N VAL A 121 -0.19 -7.63 3.31
CA VAL A 121 -0.93 -8.81 3.77
C VAL A 121 -0.89 -9.87 2.67
N PRO A 122 -1.11 -11.16 3.00
CA PRO A 122 -1.18 -12.21 2.00
C PRO A 122 -2.21 -11.95 0.91
N ASN A 123 -2.03 -12.58 -0.25
CA ASN A 123 -3.03 -12.56 -1.30
C ASN A 123 -4.38 -13.07 -0.75
N THR A 124 -5.49 -12.40 -1.09
CA THR A 124 -6.83 -12.78 -0.61
C THR A 124 -7.34 -14.11 -1.16
N SER A 125 -6.62 -14.72 -2.11
CA SER A 125 -6.84 -16.08 -2.63
C SER A 125 -5.89 -17.12 -2.03
N ALA A 126 -5.00 -16.73 -1.10
CA ALA A 126 -4.09 -17.67 -0.45
C ALA A 126 -4.86 -18.68 0.41
N SER A 127 -4.39 -19.93 0.45
CA SER A 127 -4.97 -21.01 1.26
C SER A 127 -4.51 -20.90 2.73
N LEU A 128 -4.79 -19.76 3.37
CA LEU A 128 -4.45 -19.50 4.77
C LEU A 128 -5.73 -19.44 5.63
N PRO A 129 -5.72 -19.96 6.87
CA PRO A 129 -6.85 -19.84 7.80
C PRO A 129 -7.34 -18.40 7.96
N VAL A 130 -6.43 -17.44 8.14
CA VAL A 130 -6.78 -16.02 8.31
C VAL A 130 -7.59 -15.47 7.15
N VAL A 131 -7.27 -15.87 5.91
CA VAL A 131 -7.98 -15.44 4.71
C VAL A 131 -9.42 -15.97 4.73
N ARG A 132 -9.62 -17.24 5.06
CA ARG A 132 -10.96 -17.86 5.13
C ARG A 132 -11.79 -17.26 6.26
N GLU A 133 -11.20 -17.09 7.44
CA GLU A 133 -11.88 -16.54 8.61
C GLU A 133 -12.30 -15.08 8.37
N CYS A 134 -11.42 -14.26 7.81
CA CYS A 134 -11.75 -12.87 7.48
C CYS A 134 -12.80 -12.77 6.37
N ALA A 135 -12.74 -13.62 5.35
CA ALA A 135 -13.76 -13.67 4.32
C ALA A 135 -15.13 -14.06 4.90
N GLN A 136 -15.18 -15.00 5.85
CA GLN A 136 -16.41 -15.37 6.53
C GLN A 136 -16.94 -14.23 7.41
N ALA A 137 -16.08 -13.61 8.22
CA ALA A 137 -16.47 -12.50 9.09
C ALA A 137 -17.06 -11.31 8.30
N LEU A 138 -16.51 -11.01 7.11
CA LEU A 138 -17.07 -9.98 6.22
C LEU A 138 -18.47 -10.35 5.69
N LYS A 139 -18.68 -11.62 5.31
CA LYS A 139 -20.00 -12.10 4.88
C LYS A 139 -21.02 -12.00 6.01
N ASP A 140 -20.63 -12.42 7.21
CA ASP A 140 -21.49 -12.36 8.41
C ASP A 140 -21.82 -10.90 8.78
N ALA A 141 -20.92 -9.97 8.50
CA ALA A 141 -21.13 -8.53 8.65
C ALA A 141 -21.95 -7.89 7.49
N GLY A 142 -22.43 -8.68 6.53
CA GLY A 142 -23.25 -8.21 5.40
C GLY A 142 -22.46 -7.57 4.25
N VAL A 143 -21.13 -7.72 4.21
CA VAL A 143 -20.32 -7.25 3.09
C VAL A 143 -20.55 -8.16 1.88
N THR A 144 -21.16 -7.62 0.84
CA THR A 144 -21.50 -8.36 -0.39
C THR A 144 -20.39 -8.35 -1.43
N LYS A 145 -19.43 -7.43 -1.31
CA LYS A 145 -18.29 -7.33 -2.22
C LYS A 145 -17.22 -8.38 -1.86
N PRO A 146 -16.46 -8.91 -2.84
CA PRO A 146 -15.31 -9.74 -2.55
C PRO A 146 -14.31 -9.06 -1.61
N MET A 147 -13.68 -9.85 -0.73
CA MET A 147 -12.64 -9.36 0.16
C MET A 147 -11.43 -8.87 -0.66
N ASN A 148 -10.95 -7.67 -0.36
CA ASN A 148 -9.73 -7.10 -0.92
C ASN A 148 -8.64 -7.03 0.16
N SER A 149 -7.42 -6.62 -0.21
CA SER A 149 -6.31 -6.55 0.74
C SER A 149 -6.55 -5.59 1.90
N THR A 150 -7.23 -4.46 1.68
CA THR A 150 -7.60 -3.53 2.76
C THR A 150 -8.54 -4.18 3.78
N HIS A 151 -9.53 -4.96 3.33
CA HIS A 151 -10.41 -5.69 4.23
C HIS A 151 -9.64 -6.74 5.05
N LEU A 152 -8.74 -7.49 4.40
CA LEU A 152 -7.91 -8.49 5.06
C LEU A 152 -6.97 -7.84 6.10
N GLU A 153 -6.35 -6.71 5.76
CA GLU A 153 -5.51 -5.92 6.67
C GLU A 153 -6.30 -5.45 7.90
N GLY A 154 -7.49 -4.90 7.70
CA GLY A 154 -8.38 -4.51 8.79
C GLY A 154 -8.77 -5.68 9.69
N CYS A 155 -9.09 -6.83 9.10
CA CYS A 155 -9.41 -8.04 9.87
C CYS A 155 -8.21 -8.57 10.67
N ILE A 156 -7.01 -8.64 10.07
CA ILE A 156 -5.77 -9.01 10.77
C ILE A 156 -5.53 -8.06 11.95
N GLY A 157 -5.64 -6.74 11.73
CA GLY A 157 -5.52 -5.74 12.79
C GLY A 157 -6.55 -5.94 13.92
N ALA A 158 -7.80 -6.27 13.57
CA ALA A 158 -8.84 -6.58 14.56
C ALA A 158 -8.51 -7.84 15.37
N LYS A 159 -7.96 -8.89 14.74
CA LYS A 159 -7.52 -10.10 15.47
C LYS A 159 -6.38 -9.79 16.45
N VAL A 160 -5.42 -8.96 16.04
CA VAL A 160 -4.32 -8.51 16.92
C VAL A 160 -4.86 -7.73 18.12
N LEU A 161 -5.79 -6.79 17.88
CA LEU A 161 -6.42 -6.01 18.93
C LEU A 161 -7.21 -6.91 19.90
N ALA A 162 -8.02 -7.82 19.37
CA ALA A 162 -8.81 -8.75 20.17
C ALA A 162 -7.93 -9.66 21.04
N GLU A 163 -6.81 -10.14 20.50
CA GLU A 163 -5.86 -10.95 21.27
C GLU A 163 -5.19 -10.14 22.39
N ALA A 164 -4.81 -8.89 22.13
CA ALA A 164 -4.26 -8.02 23.16
C ALA A 164 -5.28 -7.72 24.27
N MET A 165 -6.56 -7.48 23.92
CA MET A 165 -7.65 -7.34 24.90
C MET A 165 -7.83 -8.60 25.74
N ARG A 166 -7.76 -9.79 25.13
CA ARG A 166 -7.83 -11.06 25.84
C ARG A 166 -6.68 -11.23 26.84
N ARG A 167 -5.45 -10.86 26.43
CA ARG A 167 -4.25 -10.96 27.28
C ARG A 167 -4.18 -9.90 28.37
N SER A 168 -4.78 -8.73 28.18
CA SER A 168 -4.77 -7.66 29.18
C SER A 168 -5.49 -8.07 30.47
N LYS A 169 -6.49 -8.97 30.38
CA LYS A 169 -7.37 -9.41 31.48
C LYS A 169 -8.02 -8.24 32.25
N ARG A 170 -8.08 -7.05 31.64
CA ARG A 170 -8.62 -5.81 32.21
C ARG A 170 -9.45 -5.08 31.15
N PRO A 171 -10.70 -5.51 30.93
CA PRO A 171 -11.58 -4.87 29.97
C PRO A 171 -11.74 -3.37 30.25
N GLY A 172 -11.59 -2.53 29.21
CA GLY A 172 -11.74 -1.07 29.32
C GLY A 172 -10.51 -0.30 29.82
N ASP A 173 -9.46 -0.98 30.30
CA ASP A 173 -8.22 -0.31 30.73
C ASP A 173 -7.26 -0.12 29.54
N ALA A 174 -7.19 1.12 29.04
CA ALA A 174 -6.32 1.49 27.92
C ALA A 174 -4.83 1.29 28.21
N ARG A 175 -4.37 1.46 29.46
CA ARG A 175 -2.96 1.26 29.83
C ARG A 175 -2.63 -0.23 29.84
N ALA A 176 -3.53 -1.06 30.37
CA ALA A 176 -3.38 -2.51 30.34
C ALA A 176 -3.41 -3.05 28.91
N LEU A 177 -4.29 -2.52 28.05
CA LEU A 177 -4.33 -2.87 26.63
C LEU A 177 -3.02 -2.49 25.91
N LEU A 178 -2.53 -1.27 26.10
CA LEU A 178 -1.26 -0.84 25.51
C LEU A 178 -0.09 -1.71 25.99
N ALA A 179 -0.05 -2.05 27.28
CA ALA A 179 0.96 -2.96 27.82
C ALA A 179 0.85 -4.36 27.20
N ALA A 180 -0.37 -4.88 26.98
CA ALA A 180 -0.58 -6.17 26.33
C ALA A 180 -0.16 -6.15 24.85
N LEU A 181 -0.43 -5.07 24.12
CA LEU A 181 0.04 -4.89 22.73
C LEU A 181 1.57 -4.86 22.65
N ARG A 182 2.23 -4.05 23.49
CA ARG A 182 3.70 -3.93 23.51
C ARG A 182 4.41 -5.22 23.95
N ASN A 183 3.70 -6.12 24.63
CA ASN A 183 4.22 -7.40 25.08
C ASN A 183 3.49 -8.59 24.44
N LEU A 184 2.90 -8.41 23.25
CA LEU A 184 2.16 -9.47 22.57
C LEU A 184 3.07 -10.63 22.19
N GLY A 185 4.37 -10.38 22.00
CA GLY A 185 5.31 -11.37 21.49
C GLY A 185 4.90 -11.80 20.09
N SER A 186 5.20 -13.05 19.74
CA SER A 186 4.73 -13.66 18.50
C SER A 186 3.26 -14.06 18.63
N TYR A 187 2.45 -13.67 17.64
CA TYR A 187 1.05 -14.04 17.53
C TYR A 187 0.72 -14.45 16.09
N ASP A 188 0.33 -15.70 15.92
CA ASP A 188 -0.16 -16.21 14.64
C ASP A 188 -1.64 -15.89 14.47
N THR A 189 -1.97 -15.06 13.49
CA THR A 189 -3.36 -14.71 13.15
C THR A 189 -4.03 -15.75 12.27
N GLY A 190 -3.42 -16.91 12.03
CA GLY A 190 -3.94 -17.99 11.18
C GLY A 190 -3.13 -18.16 9.90
N GLY A 191 -1.83 -18.43 10.04
CA GLY A 191 -0.86 -18.51 8.95
C GLY A 191 -0.21 -17.18 8.57
N PHE A 192 -0.46 -16.11 9.34
CA PHE A 192 0.22 -14.82 9.22
C PHE A 192 0.64 -14.36 10.62
N THR A 193 1.94 -14.39 10.87
CA THR A 193 2.47 -14.09 12.21
C THR A 193 2.84 -12.62 12.32
N VAL A 194 2.40 -11.98 13.40
CA VAL A 194 2.87 -10.66 13.83
C VAL A 194 3.71 -10.78 15.08
N SER A 195 4.62 -9.85 15.29
CA SER A 195 5.48 -9.80 16.48
C SER A 195 5.58 -8.39 17.03
N TYR A 196 5.21 -8.21 18.29
CA TYR A 196 5.37 -6.95 19.02
C TYR A 196 6.15 -7.18 20.32
N ALA A 197 7.05 -6.27 20.62
CA ALA A 197 7.89 -6.27 21.81
C ALA A 197 8.11 -4.82 22.28
N PRO A 198 8.68 -4.59 23.48
CA PRO A 198 9.16 -3.26 23.85
C PRO A 198 10.05 -2.71 22.73
N ASP A 199 9.70 -1.51 22.25
CA ASP A 199 10.36 -0.78 21.16
C ASP A 199 10.29 -1.44 19.77
N GLN A 200 9.49 -2.49 19.62
CA GLN A 200 9.11 -3.10 18.34
C GLN A 200 7.62 -2.90 18.08
N ASN A 201 7.27 -1.72 17.58
CA ASN A 201 5.89 -1.36 17.23
C ASN A 201 5.52 -1.70 15.77
N HIS A 202 6.45 -2.27 15.00
CA HIS A 202 6.22 -2.72 13.63
C HIS A 202 6.03 -4.23 13.61
N GLY A 203 4.77 -4.65 13.57
CA GLY A 203 4.35 -6.04 13.80
C GLY A 203 4.73 -7.05 12.72
N SER A 204 4.96 -6.61 11.48
CA SER A 204 5.26 -7.49 10.36
C SER A 204 6.17 -6.80 9.35
N LYS A 205 7.13 -7.55 8.80
CA LYS A 205 7.99 -7.11 7.68
C LYS A 205 7.55 -7.72 6.35
N TYR A 206 6.40 -8.37 6.32
CA TYR A 206 5.89 -9.02 5.12
C TYR A 206 5.57 -7.97 4.05
N VAL A 207 6.18 -8.14 2.88
CA VAL A 207 5.90 -7.34 1.69
C VAL A 207 5.98 -8.25 0.48
N GLU A 208 4.93 -8.24 -0.33
CA GLU A 208 4.95 -8.79 -1.68
C GLU A 208 4.73 -7.67 -2.70
N LEU A 209 5.19 -7.88 -3.94
CA LEU A 209 4.94 -6.96 -5.03
C LEU A 209 3.96 -7.60 -6.01
N GLY A 210 2.72 -7.13 -6.02
CA GLY A 210 1.74 -7.54 -7.00
C GLY A 210 1.79 -6.69 -8.25
N MET A 211 1.48 -7.27 -9.41
CA MET A 211 1.28 -6.54 -10.67
C MET A 211 -0.16 -6.70 -11.15
N VAL A 212 -0.76 -5.60 -11.59
CA VAL A 212 -2.09 -5.61 -12.17
C VAL A 212 -2.02 -6.19 -13.58
N THR A 213 -2.77 -7.25 -13.81
CA THR A 213 -2.90 -7.89 -15.13
C THR A 213 -3.84 -7.11 -16.04
N ARG A 214 -3.80 -7.38 -17.35
CA ARG A 214 -4.80 -6.84 -18.31
C ARG A 214 -6.24 -7.19 -17.96
N GLY A 215 -6.47 -8.28 -17.22
CA GLY A 215 -7.79 -8.68 -16.74
C GLY A 215 -8.23 -7.98 -15.44
N GLY A 216 -7.54 -6.91 -15.01
CA GLY A 216 -7.90 -6.17 -13.80
C GLY A 216 -7.70 -6.96 -12.50
N LYS A 217 -6.81 -7.95 -12.50
CA LYS A 217 -6.48 -8.73 -11.29
C LYS A 217 -5.06 -8.48 -10.84
N LEU A 218 -4.86 -8.35 -9.54
CA LEU A 218 -3.53 -8.30 -8.95
C LEU A 218 -2.93 -9.71 -8.89
N ARG A 219 -1.72 -9.88 -9.43
CA ARG A 219 -0.94 -11.12 -9.38
C ARG A 219 0.40 -10.84 -8.71
N ASN A 220 0.67 -11.52 -7.61
CA ASN A 220 1.96 -11.51 -6.91
C ASN A 220 2.83 -12.66 -7.39
#